data_AF-A0A5N6SNC1-F1
#
_entry.id   AF-A0A5N6SNC1-F1
#
_cell.length_a   1.000
_cell.length_b   1.000
_cell.length_c   1.000
_cell.angle_alpha   90.00
_cell.angle_beta   90.00
_cell.angle_gamma   90.00
#
_symmetry.space_group_name_H-M   'P 1'
#
loop_
_entity.id
_entity.type
_entity.pdbx_description
1 polymer ?
#
loop_
_entity_poly.entity_id
_entity_poly.type
_entity_poly.pdbx_seq_one_letter_code
_entity_poly.pdbx_strand_id
1 'polypeptide(L)'
;MSAESLPITPAAFMEAIKELPLSSVYAKASELSNSISHLRRSNQELRAFMNESCDTEAEKRELENYVTENEEVIRSMHERNLLLKSEIEGRGQRWIEMGDTVPDARTDEIHQPSVSEPVTNGAAAERPNGAQQELSTTRSIPNTQNGHGHDGVFL
;
A
#
# COMPACT_ATOMS: atom_id res chain seq x y z
N MET A 1 0.53 24.99 15.46
CA MET A 1 0.55 24.07 14.30
C MET A 1 -0.44 24.60 13.28
N SER A 2 -0.10 24.55 11.99
CA SER A 2 -0.68 25.27 10.85
C SER A 2 -2.21 25.37 10.81
N ALA A 3 -2.77 26.52 11.23
CA ALA A 3 -4.17 26.89 11.05
C ALA A 3 -4.44 27.67 9.74
N GLU A 4 -3.42 27.84 8.89
CA GLU A 4 -3.42 28.74 7.73
C GLU A 4 -3.66 28.04 6.38
N SER A 5 -3.80 26.70 6.35
CA SER A 5 -4.18 26.00 5.11
C SER A 5 -5.68 25.73 5.14
N LEU A 6 -6.46 26.64 4.55
CA LEU A 6 -7.87 26.40 4.33
C LEU A 6 -8.02 25.14 3.45
N PRO A 7 -8.87 24.17 3.85
CA PRO A 7 -9.17 23.03 3.01
C PRO A 7 -9.70 23.50 1.65
N ILE A 8 -9.15 22.94 0.56
CA ILE A 8 -9.68 23.20 -0.78
C ILE A 8 -11.15 22.78 -0.83
N THR A 9 -12.00 23.66 -1.34
CA THR A 9 -13.42 23.37 -1.49
C THR A 9 -13.64 22.25 -2.52
N PRO A 10 -14.68 21.42 -2.38
CA PRO A 10 -14.97 20.37 -3.36
C PRO A 10 -15.11 20.91 -4.79
N ALA A 11 -15.70 22.10 -4.95
CA ALA A 11 -15.84 22.75 -6.26
C ALA A 11 -14.50 23.15 -6.88
N ALA A 12 -13.60 23.76 -6.10
CA ALA A 12 -12.25 24.11 -6.58
C ALA A 12 -11.43 22.86 -6.91
N PHE A 13 -11.58 21.79 -6.11
CA PHE A 13 -10.95 20.49 -6.40
C PHE A 13 -11.46 19.89 -7.71
N MET A 14 -12.77 19.90 -7.94
CA MET A 14 -13.38 19.41 -9.17
C MET A 14 -12.90 20.19 -10.41
N GLU A 15 -12.74 21.50 -10.29
CA GLU A 15 -12.20 22.30 -11.39
C GLU A 15 -10.74 21.97 -11.68
N ALA A 16 -9.92 21.85 -10.63
CA ALA A 16 -8.50 21.54 -10.77
C ALA A 16 -8.24 20.18 -11.41
N ILE A 17 -9.02 19.13 -11.08
CA ILE A 17 -8.77 17.78 -11.61
C ILE A 17 -9.03 17.66 -13.12
N LYS A 18 -9.84 18.55 -13.72
CA LYS A 18 -10.10 18.57 -15.17
C LYS A 18 -8.84 18.86 -15.99
N GLU A 19 -7.92 19.66 -15.44
CA GLU A 19 -6.68 20.05 -16.13
C GLU A 19 -5.55 19.03 -15.95
N LEU A 20 -5.72 18.04 -15.06
CA LEU A 20 -4.68 17.05 -14.77
C LEU A 20 -4.65 15.91 -15.80
N PRO A 21 -3.46 15.37 -16.13
CA PRO A 21 -3.35 14.12 -16.86
C PRO A 21 -4.05 12.97 -16.11
N LEU A 22 -4.62 12.01 -16.85
CA LEU A 22 -5.35 10.89 -16.28
C LEU A 22 -4.52 10.07 -15.28
N SER A 23 -3.22 9.89 -15.54
CA SER A 23 -2.30 9.23 -14.61
C SER A 23 -2.23 9.91 -13.25
N SER A 24 -2.22 11.25 -13.23
CA SER A 24 -2.22 12.04 -12.00
C SER A 24 -3.54 11.91 -11.24
N VAL A 25 -4.67 11.82 -11.95
CA VAL A 25 -5.99 11.61 -11.35
C VAL A 25 -6.05 10.24 -10.65
N TYR A 26 -5.59 9.17 -11.30
CA TYR A 26 -5.47 7.85 -10.67
C TYR A 26 -4.49 7.82 -9.50
N ALA A 27 -3.33 8.47 -9.64
CA ALA A 27 -2.36 8.57 -8.56
C ALA A 27 -2.98 9.24 -7.33
N LYS A 28 -3.75 10.31 -7.52
CA LYS A 28 -4.44 10.97 -6.41
C LYS A 28 -5.54 10.12 -5.80
N ALA A 29 -6.27 9.36 -6.62
CA ALA A 29 -7.27 8.41 -6.12
C ALA A 29 -6.62 7.35 -5.21
N SER A 30 -5.50 6.76 -5.65
CA SER A 30 -4.74 5.78 -4.87
C SER A 30 -4.18 6.38 -3.58
N GLU A 31 -3.67 7.61 -3.62
CA GLU A 31 -3.16 8.31 -2.43
C GLU A 31 -4.27 8.53 -1.38
N LEU A 32 -5.45 8.97 -1.82
CA LEU A 32 -6.60 9.17 -0.93
C LEU A 32 -7.11 7.84 -0.35
N SER A 33 -7.23 6.78 -1.16
CA SER A 33 -7.63 5.45 -0.66
C SER A 33 -6.65 4.91 0.38
N ASN A 34 -5.35 5.08 0.14
CA ASN A 34 -4.32 4.68 1.10
C ASN A 34 -4.43 5.49 2.41
N SER A 35 -4.59 6.81 2.31
CA SER A 35 -4.75 7.69 3.47
C SER A 35 -5.99 7.32 4.31
N ILE A 36 -7.12 7.04 3.65
CA ILE A 36 -8.36 6.57 4.30
C ILE A 36 -8.11 5.25 5.03
N SER A 37 -7.45 4.29 4.38
CA SER A 37 -7.14 2.98 4.97
C SER A 37 -6.27 3.12 6.22
N HIS A 38 -5.26 4.00 6.17
CA HIS A 38 -4.40 4.27 7.32
C HIS A 38 -5.16 4.95 8.47
N LEU A 39 -6.01 5.94 8.19
CA LEU A 39 -6.82 6.59 9.21
C LEU A 39 -7.82 5.62 9.85
N ARG A 40 -8.43 4.72 9.07
CA ARG A 40 -9.32 3.67 9.59
C ARG A 40 -8.60 2.71 10.52
N ARG A 41 -7.41 2.23 10.14
CA ARG A 41 -6.59 1.40 11.01
C ARG A 41 -6.20 2.15 12.29
N SER A 42 -5.72 3.39 12.19
CA SER A 42 -5.37 4.22 13.34
C SER A 42 -6.56 4.40 14.29
N ASN A 43 -7.75 4.69 13.76
CA ASN A 43 -8.96 4.79 14.56
C ASN A 43 -9.33 3.47 15.25
N GLN A 44 -9.14 2.32 14.58
CA GLN A 44 -9.36 1.01 15.19
C GLN A 44 -8.39 0.77 16.36
N GLU A 45 -7.10 1.10 16.18
CA GLU A 45 -6.08 0.98 17.22
C GLU A 45 -6.37 1.90 18.41
N LEU A 46 -6.77 3.17 18.16
CA LEU A 46 -7.17 4.11 19.21
C LEU A 46 -8.38 3.60 19.99
N ARG A 47 -9.38 3.05 19.29
CA ARG A 47 -10.57 2.45 19.93
C ARG A 47 -10.22 1.24 20.80
N ALA A 48 -9.31 0.39 20.35
CA ALA A 48 -8.81 -0.73 21.15
C ALA A 48 -8.06 -0.23 22.40
N PHE A 49 -7.16 0.74 22.24
CA PHE A 49 -6.41 1.33 23.34
C PHE A 49 -7.32 1.98 24.40
N MET A 50 -8.35 2.72 23.97
CA MET A 50 -9.35 3.29 24.87
C MET A 50 -10.08 2.25 25.73
N ASN A 51 -10.27 1.04 25.19
CA ASN A 51 -10.97 -0.04 25.89
C ASN A 51 -10.05 -0.85 26.81
N GLU A 52 -8.76 -0.94 26.48
CA GLU A 52 -7.82 -1.85 27.15
C GLU A 52 -6.85 -1.17 28.12
N SER A 53 -6.55 0.12 27.90
CA SER A 53 -5.41 0.78 28.55
C SER A 53 -5.73 2.16 29.15
N CYS A 54 -6.97 2.63 29.03
CA CYS A 54 -7.35 3.93 29.54
C CYS A 54 -7.81 3.84 31.00
N ASP A 55 -7.12 4.52 31.91
CA ASP A 55 -7.41 4.48 33.35
C ASP A 55 -8.40 5.57 33.76
N THR A 56 -8.48 6.67 33.00
CA THR A 56 -9.35 7.81 33.30
C THR A 56 -10.33 8.13 32.17
N GLU A 57 -11.52 8.61 32.55
CA GLU A 57 -12.52 9.09 31.58
C GLU A 57 -12.07 10.35 30.82
N ALA A 58 -11.12 11.11 31.39
CA ALA A 58 -10.58 12.30 30.75
C ALA A 58 -9.71 11.93 29.54
N GLU A 59 -8.80 10.97 29.68
CA GLU A 59 -7.95 10.45 28.60
C GLU A 59 -8.81 9.81 27.51
N LYS A 60 -9.83 9.03 27.91
CA LYS A 60 -10.75 8.39 26.96
C LYS A 60 -11.47 9.42 26.09
N ARG A 61 -11.96 10.50 26.71
CA ARG A 61 -12.65 11.58 25.99
C ARG A 61 -11.72 12.33 25.03
N GLU A 62 -10.45 12.51 25.39
CA GLU A 62 -9.46 13.13 24.51
C GLU A 62 -9.18 12.26 23.27
N LEU A 63 -8.99 10.95 23.48
CA LEU A 63 -8.81 10.00 22.38
C LEU A 63 -10.06 9.89 21.48
N GLU A 64 -11.25 9.95 22.06
CA GLU A 64 -12.51 9.96 21.31
C GLU A 64 -12.63 11.21 20.42
N ASN A 65 -12.15 12.36 20.89
CA ASN A 65 -12.09 13.57 20.06
C ASN A 65 -11.18 13.39 18.85
N TYR A 66 -9.99 12.80 19.02
CA TYR A 66 -9.08 12.52 17.88
C TYR A 66 -9.71 11.56 16.87
N VAL A 67 -10.38 10.51 17.35
CA VAL A 67 -11.10 9.58 16.47
C VAL A 67 -12.18 10.30 15.68
N THR A 68 -12.95 11.18 16.33
CA THR A 68 -14.01 11.98 15.70
C THR A 68 -13.43 12.91 14.63
N GLU A 69 -12.34 13.62 14.93
CA GLU A 69 -11.66 14.49 13.96
C GLU A 69 -11.15 13.69 12.74
N ASN A 70 -10.52 12.53 12.97
CA ASN A 70 -10.08 11.65 11.90
C ASN A 70 -11.25 11.15 11.03
N GLU A 71 -12.42 10.90 11.61
CA GLU A 71 -13.62 10.51 10.86
C GLU A 71 -14.13 11.63 9.94
N GLU A 72 -14.01 12.89 10.36
CA GLU A 72 -14.31 14.03 9.48
C GLU A 72 -13.32 14.13 8.31
N VAL A 73 -12.03 13.90 8.58
CA VAL A 73 -11.00 13.83 7.53
C VAL A 73 -11.30 12.69 6.55
N ILE A 74 -11.62 11.49 7.05
CA ILE A 74 -12.01 10.34 6.22
C ILE A 74 -13.21 10.68 5.33
N ARG A 75 -14.25 11.30 5.89
CA ARG A 75 -15.45 11.72 5.12
C ARG A 75 -15.08 12.67 4.01
N SER A 76 -14.28 13.68 4.32
CA SER A 76 -13.82 14.68 3.35
C SER A 76 -12.92 14.06 2.25
N MET A 77 -12.10 13.07 2.58
CA MET A 77 -11.30 12.32 1.60
C MET A 77 -12.16 11.43 0.70
N HIS A 78 -13.20 10.78 1.25
CA HIS A 78 -14.18 10.00 0.49
C HIS A 78 -14.93 10.86 -0.53
N GLU A 79 -15.40 12.03 -0.13
CA GLU A 79 -16.05 12.99 -1.04
C GLU A 79 -15.14 13.34 -2.22
N ARG A 80 -13.85 13.60 -1.97
CA ARG A 80 -12.87 13.87 -3.03
C ARG A 80 -12.61 12.63 -3.89
N ASN A 81 -12.61 11.43 -3.32
CA ASN A 81 -12.46 10.19 -4.07
C ASN A 81 -13.63 9.98 -5.05
N LEU A 82 -14.87 10.30 -4.64
CA LEU A 82 -16.05 10.27 -5.53
C LEU A 82 -15.94 11.27 -6.69
N LEU A 83 -15.36 12.45 -6.45
CA LEU A 83 -15.10 13.42 -7.51
C LEU A 83 -14.07 12.89 -8.52
N LEU A 84 -12.98 12.26 -8.04
CA LEU A 84 -11.97 11.64 -8.90
C LEU A 84 -12.57 10.49 -9.73
N LYS A 85 -13.42 9.66 -9.11
CA LYS A 85 -14.15 8.61 -9.81
C LYS A 85 -15.02 9.18 -10.93
N SER A 86 -15.81 10.20 -10.62
CA SER A 86 -16.68 10.85 -11.59
C SER A 86 -15.89 11.44 -12.77
N GLU A 87 -14.72 12.03 -12.50
CA GLU A 87 -13.83 12.57 -13.55
C GLU A 87 -13.23 11.46 -14.43
N ILE A 88 -12.77 10.35 -13.83
CA ILE A 88 -12.24 9.20 -14.56
C ILE A 88 -13.29 8.60 -15.49
N GLU A 89 -14.50 8.38 -14.97
CA GLU A 89 -15.63 7.85 -15.73
C GLU A 89 -16.11 8.86 -16.79
N GLY A 90 -16.08 10.16 -16.49
CA GLY A 90 -16.38 11.23 -17.44
C GLY A 90 -15.42 11.29 -18.63
N ARG A 91 -14.17 10.84 -18.46
CA ARG A 91 -13.19 10.66 -19.55
C ARG A 91 -13.33 9.32 -20.28
N GLY A 92 -14.37 8.54 -19.99
CA GLY A 92 -14.63 7.24 -20.62
C GLY A 92 -13.72 6.11 -20.13
N GLN A 93 -13.07 6.29 -18.98
CA GLN A 93 -12.21 5.26 -18.38
C GLN A 93 -12.95 4.53 -17.26
N ARG A 94 -12.60 3.27 -17.00
CA ARG A 94 -13.22 2.51 -15.92
C ARG A 94 -12.56 2.84 -14.59
N TRP A 95 -13.37 3.13 -13.58
CA TRP A 95 -12.88 3.17 -12.20
C TRP A 95 -12.27 1.82 -11.81
N ILE A 96 -11.09 1.87 -11.21
CA ILE A 96 -10.43 0.72 -10.61
C ILE A 96 -10.52 0.93 -9.10
N GLU A 97 -11.14 0.01 -8.40
CA GLU A 97 -11.22 0.08 -6.94
C GLU A 97 -9.82 0.00 -6.34
N MET A 98 -9.33 1.14 -5.89
CA MET A 98 -8.10 1.26 -5.12
C MET A 98 -8.47 0.93 -3.68
N GLY A 99 -8.19 -0.32 -3.30
CA GLY A 99 -8.86 -1.05 -2.24
C GLY A 99 -9.12 -0.32 -0.92
N ASP A 100 -10.30 -0.61 -0.39
CA ASP A 100 -10.50 -0.98 1.01
C ASP A 100 -11.56 -2.10 1.03
N THR A 101 -11.20 -3.28 0.51
CA THR A 101 -12.02 -4.49 0.63
C THR A 101 -11.91 -5.00 2.07
N VAL A 102 -12.57 -4.33 2.99
CA VAL A 102 -13.11 -5.04 4.16
C VAL A 102 -14.30 -5.83 3.60
N PRO A 103 -14.28 -7.18 3.60
CA PRO A 103 -15.43 -7.93 3.18
C PRO A 103 -16.51 -7.74 4.25
N ASP A 104 -17.44 -6.81 4.02
CA ASP A 104 -18.75 -6.94 4.65
C ASP A 104 -19.35 -8.21 4.05
N ALA A 105 -19.40 -9.24 4.88
CA ALA A 105 -19.95 -10.53 4.52
C ALA A 105 -21.43 -10.32 4.16
N ARG A 106 -21.75 -10.06 2.88
CA ARG A 106 -22.67 -10.76 1.95
C ARG A 106 -22.58 -10.10 0.57
N THR A 107 -21.89 -10.71 -0.38
CA THR A 107 -22.19 -10.49 -1.79
C THR A 107 -22.16 -11.84 -2.47
N ASP A 108 -23.37 -12.39 -2.64
CA ASP A 108 -23.67 -13.43 -3.60
C ASP A 108 -23.19 -13.01 -4.98
N GLU A 109 -22.23 -13.78 -5.47
CA GLU A 109 -22.12 -14.35 -6.81
C GLU A 109 -22.19 -13.47 -8.09
N ILE A 110 -21.27 -13.86 -8.99
CA ILE A 110 -21.27 -13.77 -10.46
C ILE A 110 -20.85 -12.43 -11.11
N HIS A 111 -19.57 -12.34 -11.53
CA HIS A 111 -19.17 -12.45 -12.95
C HIS A 111 -17.67 -12.17 -13.16
N GLN A 112 -16.88 -13.24 -13.34
CA GLN A 112 -15.64 -13.21 -14.14
C GLN A 112 -15.85 -14.12 -15.35
N PRO A 113 -15.67 -13.66 -16.60
CA PRO A 113 -15.39 -14.57 -17.70
C PRO A 113 -13.90 -14.94 -17.64
N SER A 114 -13.65 -16.14 -17.10
CA SER A 114 -12.37 -16.82 -17.20
C SER A 114 -12.09 -17.16 -18.66
N VAL A 115 -11.09 -16.53 -19.27
CA VAL A 115 -10.60 -16.92 -20.60
C VAL A 115 -9.53 -17.98 -20.37
N SER A 116 -9.94 -19.24 -20.51
CA SER A 116 -9.03 -20.39 -20.57
C SER A 116 -8.45 -20.50 -21.97
N GLU A 117 -7.13 -20.46 -22.11
CA GLU A 117 -6.45 -21.00 -23.30
C GLU A 117 -5.75 -22.32 -22.92
N PRO A 118 -5.99 -23.43 -23.64
CA PRO A 118 -5.23 -24.65 -23.46
C PRO A 118 -4.00 -24.61 -24.39
N VAL A 119 -2.80 -24.55 -23.83
CA VAL A 119 -1.58 -24.79 -24.62
C VAL A 119 -1.20 -26.26 -24.47
N THR A 120 -1.38 -26.99 -25.57
CA THR A 120 -0.99 -28.40 -25.76
C THR A 120 0.31 -28.48 -26.56
N ASN A 121 1.33 -29.13 -25.99
CA ASN A 121 2.34 -29.94 -26.67
C ASN A 121 3.20 -30.57 -25.57
N GLY A 122 3.48 -31.87 -25.50
CA GLY A 122 3.79 -32.80 -26.57
C GLY A 122 5.17 -33.39 -26.25
N ALA A 123 5.16 -34.63 -25.76
CA ALA A 123 6.25 -35.54 -25.37
C ALA A 123 7.69 -35.31 -25.90
N ALA A 124 8.71 -35.60 -25.08
CA ALA A 124 9.50 -36.85 -25.19
C ALA A 124 10.79 -36.89 -24.32
N ALA A 125 10.98 -38.08 -23.73
CA ALA A 125 12.23 -38.81 -23.48
C ALA A 125 13.21 -38.37 -22.36
N GLU A 126 13.25 -39.21 -21.33
CA GLU A 126 14.39 -39.44 -20.45
C GLU A 126 15.63 -39.94 -21.24
N ARG A 127 16.85 -39.60 -20.79
CA ARG A 127 17.82 -40.54 -20.17
C ARG A 127 19.18 -39.87 -19.83
N PRO A 128 19.97 -40.47 -18.91
CA PRO A 128 21.14 -39.85 -18.27
C PRO A 128 22.50 -40.36 -18.78
N ASN A 129 23.58 -39.75 -18.25
CA ASN A 129 24.93 -40.29 -17.99
C ASN A 129 26.11 -39.75 -18.85
N GLY A 130 27.19 -39.31 -18.18
CA GLY A 130 28.58 -39.44 -18.70
C GLY A 130 29.47 -38.19 -18.86
N ALA A 131 30.27 -37.91 -17.82
CA ALA A 131 31.72 -37.59 -17.81
C ALA A 131 32.40 -36.47 -18.68
N GLN A 132 33.00 -35.51 -17.95
CA GLN A 132 34.37 -34.93 -18.01
C GLN A 132 34.99 -34.38 -19.32
N GLN A 133 35.36 -33.08 -19.30
CA GLN A 133 36.74 -32.54 -19.51
C GLN A 133 36.71 -30.99 -19.43
N GLU A 134 37.24 -30.40 -18.35
CA GLU A 134 38.53 -29.67 -18.26
C GLU A 134 38.66 -28.43 -19.17
N LEU A 135 38.83 -27.25 -18.55
CA LEU A 135 39.85 -26.25 -18.92
C LEU A 135 39.94 -25.12 -17.88
N SER A 136 41.17 -24.91 -17.43
CA SER A 136 41.70 -23.98 -16.44
C SER A 136 41.36 -22.50 -16.69
N THR A 137 41.29 -21.69 -15.63
CA THR A 137 42.21 -20.55 -15.39
C THR A 137 41.91 -19.86 -14.06
N THR A 138 42.97 -19.76 -13.26
CA THR A 138 43.18 -19.10 -11.98
C THR A 138 42.83 -17.61 -11.96
N ARG A 139 42.22 -17.12 -10.86
CA ARG A 139 42.51 -15.77 -10.36
C ARG A 139 42.48 -15.69 -8.83
N SER A 140 43.66 -15.39 -8.31
CA SER A 140 44.06 -15.33 -6.91
C SER A 140 43.42 -14.19 -6.12
N ILE A 141 43.13 -14.47 -4.86
CA ILE A 141 42.87 -13.51 -3.77
C ILE A 141 44.22 -13.00 -3.26
N PRO A 142 44.46 -11.67 -3.14
CA PRO A 142 45.62 -11.19 -2.42
C PRO A 142 45.35 -11.17 -0.91
N ASN A 143 46.12 -12.00 -0.21
CA ASN A 143 46.39 -11.94 1.22
C ASN A 143 47.60 -10.99 1.44
N THR A 144 47.46 -9.99 2.31
CA THR A 144 48.59 -9.19 2.80
C THR A 144 48.78 -9.44 4.30
N GLN A 145 49.67 -10.40 4.55
CA GLN A 145 50.61 -10.58 5.66
C GLN A 145 51.11 -9.23 6.26
N ASN A 146 51.37 -8.95 7.55
CA ASN A 146 51.86 -9.70 8.71
C ASN A 146 51.90 -8.79 9.98
N GLY A 147 51.97 -9.39 11.18
CA GLY A 147 52.68 -8.81 12.35
C GLY A 147 51.83 -8.64 13.63
N HIS A 148 51.66 -9.68 14.47
CA HIS A 148 52.48 -10.03 15.64
C HIS A 148 52.13 -9.27 16.93
N GLY A 149 51.69 -9.99 17.97
CA GLY A 149 51.84 -9.58 19.38
C GLY A 149 50.59 -9.60 20.25
N HIS A 150 50.38 -10.73 20.93
CA HIS A 150 49.95 -10.88 22.34
C HIS A 150 48.89 -9.94 22.98
N ASP A 151 47.79 -10.58 23.41
CA ASP A 151 47.33 -10.68 24.81
C ASP A 151 46.91 -9.40 25.57
N GLY A 152 45.64 -9.31 25.99
CA GLY A 152 45.20 -8.25 26.90
C GLY A 152 43.68 -8.04 27.07
N VAL A 153 43.07 -8.86 27.93
CA VAL A 153 42.01 -8.58 28.93
C VAL A 153 40.80 -7.70 28.57
N PHE A 154 39.61 -8.32 28.63
CA PHE A 154 38.31 -7.67 28.82
C PHE A 154 38.19 -7.02 30.21
N LEU A 155 37.85 -5.74 30.25
CA LEU A 155 36.98 -5.10 31.26
C LEU A 155 36.14 -4.01 30.58
#